data_AF-X1UGL6-F1
#
_entry.id   AF-X1UGL6-F1
#
_cell.length_a   1.000
_cell.length_b   1.000
_cell.length_c   1.000
_cell.angle_alpha   90.00
_cell.angle_beta   90.00
_cell.angle_gamma   90.00
#
_symmetry.space_group_name_H-M   'P 1'
#
loop_
_entity.id
_entity.type
_entity.pdbx_description
1 polymer ?
#
loop_
_entity_poly.entity_id
_entity_poly.type
_entity_poly.pdbx_seq_one_letter_code
_entity_poly.pdbx_strand_id
1 'polypeptide(L)'
;GMFAVNPNPAWWQGVIVALPTAIILSYLGLAFDEYGDAYSNLKKGVKSLVYKVWENKFDLSLYILAWLLMVYVFQLFLIFIGLLKPLTMLSVICFVLLLANLVYLKPHADALRRNPTDEKIIGEFNKCGKTTVAVAALYPILILVGQIFG
;
A
#
# COMPACT_ATOMS: atom_id res chain seq x y z
N GLY A 1 -21.16 6.55 -4.70
CA GLY A 1 -22.30 6.34 -5.63
C GLY A 1 -23.46 5.66 -4.93
N MET A 2 -23.34 4.38 -4.61
CA MET A 2 -24.43 3.53 -4.10
C MET A 2 -25.10 4.01 -2.80
N PHE A 3 -24.36 4.68 -1.92
CA PHE A 3 -24.88 5.19 -0.63
C PHE A 3 -25.64 6.53 -0.73
N ALA A 4 -25.52 7.27 -1.83
CA ALA A 4 -26.14 8.58 -1.99
C ALA A 4 -27.56 8.52 -2.61
N VAL A 5 -27.94 7.37 -3.19
CA VAL A 5 -29.20 7.18 -3.93
C VAL A 5 -30.10 6.10 -3.32
N ASN A 6 -29.67 5.44 -2.23
CA ASN A 6 -30.48 4.46 -1.52
C ASN A 6 -31.08 5.14 -0.26
N PRO A 7 -32.41 5.12 -0.06
CA PRO A 7 -33.04 5.70 1.12
C PRO A 7 -32.73 4.94 2.43
N ASN A 8 -32.20 3.71 2.36
CA ASN A 8 -31.73 2.98 3.55
C ASN A 8 -30.43 2.21 3.27
N PRO A 9 -29.29 2.92 3.07
CA PRO A 9 -28.02 2.28 2.75
C PRO A 9 -27.50 1.51 3.96
N ALA A 10 -26.92 0.33 3.74
CA ALA A 10 -26.18 -0.41 4.75
C ALA A 10 -24.81 0.26 5.03
N TRP A 11 -24.82 1.48 5.56
CA TRP A 11 -23.64 2.31 5.82
C TRP A 11 -22.58 1.58 6.65
N TRP A 12 -23.00 0.72 7.58
CA TRP A 12 -22.11 -0.09 8.40
C TRP A 12 -21.21 -1.01 7.55
N GLN A 13 -21.73 -1.58 6.45
CA GLN A 13 -20.92 -2.41 5.55
C GLN A 13 -19.87 -1.57 4.84
N GLY A 14 -20.26 -0.38 4.38
CA GLY A 14 -19.34 0.58 3.78
C GLY A 14 -18.21 0.95 4.71
N VAL A 15 -18.51 1.24 5.98
CA VAL A 15 -17.50 1.56 6.99
C VAL A 15 -16.57 0.38 7.28
N ILE A 16 -17.12 -0.82 7.50
CA ILE A 16 -16.33 -2.03 7.78
C ILE A 16 -15.39 -2.36 6.62
N VAL A 17 -15.83 -2.21 5.37
CA VAL A 17 -15.00 -2.50 4.20
C VAL A 17 -13.99 -1.38 3.95
N ALA A 18 -14.44 -0.12 3.93
CA ALA A 18 -13.63 0.99 3.46
C ALA A 18 -12.61 1.48 4.49
N LEU A 19 -12.97 1.57 5.78
CA LEU A 19 -12.10 2.19 6.78
C LEU A 19 -10.81 1.39 7.03
N PRO A 20 -10.85 0.06 7.31
CA PRO A 20 -9.62 -0.70 7.53
C PRO A 20 -8.77 -0.78 6.26
N THR A 21 -9.41 -0.95 5.09
CA THR A 21 -8.71 -0.94 3.79
C THR A 21 -7.99 0.40 3.57
N ALA A 22 -8.67 1.52 3.82
CA ALA A 22 -8.09 2.85 3.68
C ALA A 22 -6.91 3.05 4.66
N ILE A 23 -7.05 2.64 5.93
CA ILE A 23 -5.96 2.72 6.91
C ILE A 23 -4.73 1.96 6.42
N ILE A 24 -4.89 0.70 6.00
CA ILE A 24 -3.77 -0.13 5.54
C ILE A 24 -3.12 0.49 4.29
N LEU A 25 -3.93 0.94 3.32
CA LEU A 25 -3.43 1.59 2.10
C LEU A 25 -2.76 2.94 2.38
N SER A 26 -3.22 3.69 3.40
CA SER A 26 -2.56 4.93 3.83
C SER A 26 -1.16 4.65 4.37
N TYR A 27 -0.99 3.64 5.23
CA TYR A 27 0.36 3.27 5.71
C TYR A 27 1.28 2.78 4.60
N LEU A 28 0.73 2.11 3.57
CA LEU A 28 1.46 1.76 2.36
C LEU A 28 1.91 2.98 1.56
N GLY A 29 1.01 3.96 1.36
CA GLY A 29 1.33 5.20 0.65
C GLY A 29 2.36 6.05 1.37
N LEU A 30 2.18 6.24 2.69
CA LEU A 30 3.12 6.96 3.55
C LEU A 30 4.52 6.35 3.52
N ALA A 31 4.62 5.01 3.42
CA ALA A 31 5.91 4.33 3.32
C ALA A 31 6.78 4.83 2.16
N PHE A 32 6.19 5.15 1.01
CA PHE A 32 6.95 5.64 -0.15
C PHE A 32 7.15 7.14 -0.10
N ASP A 33 6.12 7.88 0.29
CA ASP A 33 6.14 9.34 0.35
C ASP A 33 7.19 9.83 1.36
N GLU A 34 7.22 9.21 2.54
CA GLU A 34 8.04 9.68 3.65
C GLU A 34 9.46 9.09 3.66
N TYR A 35 9.68 7.90 3.09
CA TYR A 35 10.98 7.23 3.21
C TYR A 35 12.11 8.04 2.56
N GLY A 36 11.84 8.71 1.44
CA GLY A 36 12.82 9.60 0.80
C GLY A 36 13.23 10.80 1.66
N ASP A 37 12.30 11.32 2.45
CA ASP A 37 12.51 12.50 3.28
C ASP A 37 13.04 12.18 4.69
N ALA A 38 13.12 10.89 5.04
CA ALA A 38 13.46 10.41 6.37
C ALA A 38 14.77 11.02 6.91
N TYR A 39 15.80 11.13 6.07
CA TYR A 39 17.09 11.72 6.46
C TYR A 39 16.97 13.17 6.93
N SER A 40 16.16 13.98 6.25
CA SER A 40 16.00 15.40 6.59
C SER A 40 15.06 15.59 7.78
N ASN A 41 14.00 14.80 7.88
CA ASN A 41 12.94 14.96 8.86
C ASN A 41 13.32 14.38 10.23
N LEU A 42 14.13 13.31 10.28
CA LEU A 42 14.70 12.83 11.54
C LEU A 42 15.61 13.87 12.20
N LYS A 43 16.39 14.63 11.41
CA LYS A 43 17.23 15.73 11.95
C LYS A 43 16.40 16.87 12.55
N LYS A 44 15.19 17.09 12.02
CA LYS A 44 14.22 18.07 12.54
C LYS A 44 13.44 17.54 13.75
N GLY A 45 13.65 16.30 14.16
CA GLY A 45 12.93 15.66 15.28
C GLY A 45 11.52 15.19 14.95
N VAL A 46 11.14 15.14 13.67
CA VAL A 46 9.81 14.67 13.23
C VAL A 46 9.71 13.16 13.44
N LYS A 47 8.55 12.70 13.91
CA LYS A 47 8.29 11.28 14.18
C LYS A 47 7.24 10.76 13.21
N SER A 48 7.63 9.76 12.42
CA SER A 48 6.74 8.89 11.66
C SER A 48 7.22 7.44 11.82
N LEU A 49 6.30 6.49 11.68
CA LEU A 49 6.61 5.08 11.62
C LEU A 49 7.61 4.76 10.49
N VAL A 50 7.49 5.42 9.35
CA VAL A 50 8.38 5.24 8.19
C VAL A 50 9.79 5.74 8.50
N TYR A 51 9.91 6.84 9.23
CA TYR A 51 11.21 7.34 9.69
C TYR A 51 11.85 6.38 10.69
N LYS A 52 11.04 5.72 11.53
CA LYS A 52 11.54 4.66 12.42
C LYS A 52 11.97 3.41 11.67
N VAL A 53 11.32 3.05 10.55
CA VAL A 53 11.79 1.98 9.66
C VAL A 53 13.19 2.31 9.13
N TRP A 54 13.39 3.55 8.65
CA TRP A 54 14.69 4.03 8.19
C TRP A 54 15.76 4.01 9.30
N GLU A 55 15.47 4.65 10.44
CA GLU A 55 16.37 4.81 11.58
C GLU A 55 16.82 3.46 12.16
N ASN A 56 15.87 2.53 12.34
CA ASN A 56 16.14 1.19 12.86
C ASN A 56 16.69 0.23 11.81
N LYS A 57 16.99 0.71 10.61
CA LYS A 57 17.56 -0.11 9.54
C LYS A 57 16.65 -1.28 9.13
N PHE A 58 15.35 -1.16 9.38
CA PHE A 58 14.36 -2.16 9.00
C PHE A 58 14.14 -2.12 7.49
N ASP A 59 13.91 -3.29 6.90
CA ASP A 59 13.78 -3.41 5.46
C ASP A 59 12.45 -2.80 4.98
N LEU A 60 12.52 -1.77 4.13
CA LEU A 60 11.34 -1.10 3.58
C LEU A 60 10.47 -2.05 2.76
N SER A 61 11.07 -2.95 2.00
CA SER A 61 10.32 -3.88 1.14
C SER A 61 9.54 -4.88 1.97
N LEU A 62 10.13 -5.37 3.07
CA LEU A 62 9.48 -6.23 4.05
C LEU A 62 8.37 -5.49 4.80
N TYR A 63 8.61 -4.22 5.16
CA TYR A 63 7.59 -3.36 5.78
C TYR A 63 6.37 -3.21 4.88
N ILE A 64 6.58 -2.89 3.59
CA ILE A 64 5.50 -2.78 2.60
C ILE A 64 4.82 -4.13 2.37
N LEU A 65 5.58 -5.22 2.28
CA LEU A 65 5.04 -6.57 2.11
C LEU A 65 4.11 -6.95 3.27
N ALA A 66 4.46 -6.62 4.51
CA ALA A 66 3.63 -6.90 5.68
C ALA A 66 2.27 -6.19 5.57
N TRP A 67 2.24 -4.92 5.18
CA TRP A 67 0.99 -4.19 4.96
C TRP A 67 0.20 -4.72 3.77
N LEU A 68 0.85 -5.09 2.65
CA LEU A 68 0.16 -5.73 1.53
C LEU A 68 -0.50 -7.03 1.96
N LEU A 69 0.20 -7.88 2.71
CA LEU A 69 -0.37 -9.12 3.25
C LEU A 69 -1.58 -8.83 4.15
N MET A 70 -1.52 -7.80 4.99
CA MET A 70 -2.68 -7.39 5.79
C MET A 70 -3.89 -7.01 4.93
N VAL A 71 -3.70 -6.30 3.80
CA VAL A 71 -4.79 -6.00 2.86
C VAL A 71 -5.44 -7.29 2.36
N TYR A 72 -4.65 -8.26 1.90
CA TYR A 72 -5.19 -9.51 1.34
C TYR A 72 -5.81 -10.42 2.40
N VAL A 73 -5.24 -10.49 3.60
CA VAL A 73 -5.87 -11.21 4.73
C VAL A 73 -7.21 -10.57 5.09
N PHE A 74 -7.27 -9.23 5.13
CA PHE A 74 -8.51 -8.52 5.39
C PHE A 74 -9.53 -8.74 4.26
N GLN A 75 -9.09 -8.72 2.99
CA GLN A 75 -9.95 -9.04 1.85
C GLN A 75 -10.52 -10.45 1.96
N LEU A 76 -9.71 -11.46 2.28
CA LEU A 76 -10.16 -12.84 2.49
C LEU A 76 -11.19 -12.93 3.63
N PHE A 77 -10.96 -12.22 4.74
CA PHE A 77 -11.93 -12.13 5.83
C PHE A 77 -13.26 -11.54 5.34
N LEU A 78 -13.24 -10.44 4.59
CA LEU A 78 -14.46 -9.83 4.05
C LEU A 78 -15.21 -10.75 3.07
N ILE A 79 -14.49 -11.56 2.29
CA ILE A 79 -15.10 -12.59 1.44
C ILE A 79 -15.78 -13.66 2.29
N PHE A 80 -15.08 -14.14 3.33
CA PHE A 80 -15.57 -15.19 4.21
C PHE A 80 -16.87 -14.79 4.93
N ILE A 81 -17.00 -13.53 5.37
CA ILE A 81 -18.23 -13.02 6.00
C ILE A 81 -19.29 -12.53 5.00
N GLY A 82 -19.07 -12.71 3.69
CA GLY A 82 -20.03 -12.39 2.64
C GLY A 82 -20.16 -10.90 2.29
N LEU A 83 -19.24 -10.05 2.76
CA LEU A 83 -19.22 -8.62 2.40
C LEU A 83 -18.49 -8.35 1.07
N LEU A 84 -17.54 -9.22 0.70
CA LEU A 84 -16.96 -9.22 -0.64
C LEU A 84 -17.33 -10.49 -1.41
N LYS A 85 -17.56 -10.37 -2.72
CA LYS A 85 -17.79 -11.54 -3.57
C LYS A 85 -16.47 -12.30 -3.81
N PRO A 86 -16.50 -13.63 -3.98
CA PRO A 86 -15.27 -14.42 -4.19
C PRO A 86 -14.42 -13.94 -5.38
N LEU A 87 -15.04 -13.46 -6.46
CA LEU A 87 -14.34 -12.99 -7.65
C LEU A 87 -13.48 -11.73 -7.39
N THR A 88 -13.65 -11.04 -6.27
CA THR A 88 -12.74 -9.96 -5.86
C THR A 88 -11.30 -10.43 -5.69
N MET A 89 -11.06 -11.74 -5.52
CA MET A 89 -9.72 -12.35 -5.49
C MET A 89 -8.91 -12.17 -6.78
N LEU A 90 -9.51 -11.70 -7.89
CA LEU A 90 -8.76 -11.25 -9.06
C LEU A 90 -7.69 -10.19 -8.70
N SER A 91 -7.89 -9.43 -7.63
CA SER A 91 -6.91 -8.47 -7.10
C SER A 91 -5.56 -9.11 -6.75
N VAL A 92 -5.44 -10.43 -6.59
CA VAL A 92 -4.17 -11.14 -6.36
C VAL A 92 -3.18 -10.95 -7.52
N ILE A 93 -3.65 -10.62 -8.72
CA ILE A 93 -2.77 -10.26 -9.84
C ILE A 93 -1.87 -9.06 -9.46
N CYS A 94 -2.39 -8.07 -8.72
CA CYS A 94 -1.61 -6.96 -8.21
C CYS A 94 -0.50 -7.44 -7.27
N PHE A 95 -0.76 -8.46 -6.43
CA PHE A 95 0.21 -8.97 -5.48
C PHE A 95 1.48 -9.47 -6.17
N VAL A 96 1.34 -10.22 -7.26
CA VAL A 96 2.48 -10.75 -8.03
C VAL A 96 3.34 -9.62 -8.60
N LEU A 97 2.69 -8.62 -9.21
CA LEU A 97 3.37 -7.47 -9.79
C LEU A 97 4.05 -6.59 -8.72
N LEU A 98 3.37 -6.39 -7.58
CA LEU A 98 3.92 -5.64 -6.45
C LEU A 98 5.10 -6.37 -5.83
N LEU A 99 5.00 -7.69 -5.63
CA LEU A 99 6.09 -8.50 -5.08
C LEU A 99 7.34 -8.41 -5.96
N ALA A 100 7.18 -8.52 -7.29
CA ALA A 100 8.29 -8.32 -8.21
C ALA A 100 8.91 -6.92 -8.04
N ASN A 101 8.10 -5.87 -7.96
CA ASN A 101 8.61 -4.51 -7.77
C ASN A 101 9.29 -4.29 -6.41
N LEU A 102 8.85 -4.98 -5.34
CA LEU A 102 9.51 -4.93 -4.03
C LEU A 102 10.90 -5.56 -4.05
N VAL A 103 11.11 -6.62 -4.84
CA VAL A 103 12.45 -7.19 -5.03
C VAL A 103 13.40 -6.18 -5.66
N TYR A 104 12.91 -5.39 -6.63
CA TYR A 104 13.69 -4.30 -7.24
C TYR A 104 13.84 -3.09 -6.32
N LEU A 105 12.83 -2.77 -5.50
CA LEU A 105 12.87 -1.64 -4.58
C LEU A 105 13.97 -1.77 -3.54
N LYS A 106 14.17 -2.97 -2.97
CA LYS A 106 15.12 -3.23 -1.89
C LYS A 106 16.52 -2.61 -2.12
N PRO A 107 17.24 -2.91 -3.20
CA PRO A 107 18.57 -2.34 -3.42
C PRO A 107 18.55 -0.81 -3.56
N HIS A 108 17.52 -0.22 -4.18
CA HIS A 108 17.39 1.24 -4.29
C HIS A 108 17.08 1.89 -2.94
N ALA A 109 16.23 1.28 -2.11
CA ALA A 109 15.93 1.75 -0.76
C ALA A 109 17.16 1.67 0.16
N ASP A 110 17.97 0.62 0.02
CA ASP A 110 19.25 0.48 0.74
C ASP A 110 20.30 1.49 0.28
N ALA A 111 20.41 1.73 -1.03
CA ALA A 111 21.30 2.74 -1.59
C ALA A 111 20.92 4.14 -1.11
N LEU A 112 19.63 4.47 -1.14
CA LEU A 112 19.10 5.75 -0.67
C LEU A 112 19.40 5.96 0.82
N ARG A 113 19.28 4.91 1.62
CA ARG A 113 19.64 4.98 3.04
C ARG A 113 21.10 5.26 3.31
N ARG A 114 22.00 4.72 2.48
CA ARG A 114 23.45 4.95 2.61
C ARG A 114 23.85 6.34 2.13
N ASN A 115 23.27 6.79 1.01
CA ASN A 115 23.60 8.04 0.35
C ASN A 115 22.33 8.88 0.09
N PRO A 116 21.71 9.46 1.14
CA PRO A 116 20.39 10.09 1.07
C PRO A 116 20.34 11.42 0.30
N THR A 117 21.48 11.95 -0.11
CA THR A 117 21.59 13.22 -0.84
C THR A 117 21.96 13.04 -2.31
N ASP A 118 22.13 11.80 -2.77
CA ASP A 118 22.49 11.50 -4.16
C ASP A 118 21.23 11.55 -5.04
N GLU A 119 21.18 12.53 -5.94
CA GLU A 119 20.04 12.76 -6.83
C GLU A 119 19.73 11.57 -7.75
N LYS A 120 20.75 10.83 -8.19
CA LYS A 120 20.56 9.67 -9.05
C LYS A 120 19.88 8.55 -8.29
N ILE A 121 20.32 8.29 -7.06
CA ILE A 121 19.74 7.26 -6.19
C ILE A 121 18.29 7.62 -5.83
N ILE A 122 18.02 8.88 -5.50
CA ILE A 122 16.66 9.39 -5.25
C ILE A 122 15.79 9.17 -6.48
N GLY A 123 16.30 9.50 -7.68
CA GLY A 123 15.59 9.31 -8.94
C GLY A 123 15.21 7.85 -9.22
N GLU A 124 16.15 6.92 -8.98
CA GLU A 124 15.90 5.48 -9.16
C GLU A 124 14.89 4.94 -8.13
N PHE A 125 15.01 5.32 -6.86
CA PHE A 125 14.03 4.97 -5.83
C PHE A 125 12.62 5.48 -6.19
N ASN A 126 12.51 6.74 -6.61
CA ASN A 126 11.26 7.36 -7.00
C ASN A 126 10.63 6.67 -8.22
N LYS A 127 11.46 6.17 -9.16
CA LYS A 127 10.97 5.39 -10.30
C LYS A 127 10.30 4.09 -9.84
N CYS A 128 10.95 3.36 -8.94
CA CYS A 128 10.35 2.16 -8.32
C CYS A 128 9.05 2.49 -7.58
N GLY A 129 9.04 3.58 -6.80
CA GLY A 129 7.84 4.06 -6.09
C GLY A 129 6.68 4.35 -7.04
N LYS A 130 6.92 5.07 -8.14
CA LYS A 130 5.90 5.35 -9.17
C LYS A 130 5.35 4.07 -9.79
N THR A 131 6.20 3.10 -10.10
CA THR A 131 5.75 1.78 -10.58
C THR A 131 4.90 1.07 -9.55
N THR A 132 5.27 1.10 -8.26
CA THR A 132 4.45 0.50 -7.19
C THR A 132 3.07 1.14 -7.15
N VAL A 133 3.00 2.47 -7.14
CA VAL A 133 1.73 3.21 -7.08
C VAL A 133 0.86 2.90 -8.30
N ALA A 134 1.45 2.84 -9.50
CA ALA A 134 0.72 2.50 -10.72
C ALA A 134 0.13 1.09 -10.67
N VAL A 135 0.87 0.10 -10.18
CA VAL A 135 0.37 -1.27 -10.01
C VAL A 135 -0.69 -1.33 -8.89
N ALA A 136 -0.47 -0.63 -7.78
CA ALA A 136 -1.40 -0.57 -6.67
C ALA A 136 -2.74 0.09 -7.07
N ALA A 137 -2.74 1.03 -8.01
CA ALA A 137 -3.96 1.63 -8.54
C ALA A 137 -4.87 0.62 -9.28
N LEU A 138 -4.33 -0.52 -9.73
CA LEU A 138 -5.13 -1.60 -10.32
C LEU A 138 -5.93 -2.37 -9.26
N TYR A 139 -5.49 -2.36 -7.99
CA TYR A 139 -6.15 -3.09 -6.91
C TYR A 139 -7.64 -2.71 -6.76
N PRO A 140 -8.02 -1.43 -6.53
CA PRO A 140 -9.44 -1.07 -6.40
C PRO A 140 -10.25 -1.34 -7.67
N ILE A 141 -9.64 -1.30 -8.85
CA ILE A 141 -10.29 -1.61 -10.12
C ILE A 141 -10.67 -3.09 -10.17
N LEU A 142 -9.73 -3.98 -9.83
CA LEU A 142 -9.98 -5.43 -9.82
C LEU A 142 -10.98 -5.84 -8.74
N ILE A 143 -10.96 -5.18 -7.57
CA ILE A 143 -12.00 -5.37 -6.55
C ILE A 143 -13.38 -4.98 -7.10
N LEU A 144 -13.49 -3.83 -7.77
CA LEU A 144 -14.76 -3.37 -8.34
C LEU A 144 -15.27 -4.30 -9.44
N VAL A 145 -14.39 -4.75 -10.34
CA VAL A 145 -14.72 -5.76 -11.36
C VAL A 145 -15.22 -7.05 -10.71
N GLY A 146 -14.49 -7.57 -9.72
CA GLY A 146 -14.90 -8.78 -9.00
C GLY A 146 -16.22 -8.63 -8.25
N GLN A 147 -16.54 -7.42 -7.77
CA GLN A 147 -17.84 -7.14 -7.14
C GLN A 147 -19.01 -7.15 -8.14
N ILE A 148 -18.80 -6.58 -9.32
CA ILE A 148 -19.85 -6.46 -10.34
C ILE A 148 -20.18 -7.83 -10.93
N PHE A 149 -19.16 -8.61 -11.30
CA PHE A 149 -19.33 -9.86 -12.05
C PHE A 149 -19.30 -11.14 -11.21
N GLY A 150 -18.89 -11.04 -9.95
CA GLY A 150 -18.76 -12.20 -9.05
C GLY A 150 -20.02 -12.62 -8.34
#